data_AF-A0ABD3SRQ4-F1
#
_entry.id   AF-A0ABD3SRQ4-F1
#
_cell.length_a   1.000
_cell.length_b   1.000
_cell.length_c   1.000
_cell.angle_alpha   90.00
_cell.angle_beta   90.00
_cell.angle_gamma   90.00
#
_symmetry.space_group_name_H-M   'P 1'
#
loop_
_entity.id
_entity.type
_entity.pdbx_description
1 polymer ?
#
loop_
_entity_poly.entity_id
_entity_poly.type
_entity_poly.pdbx_seq_one_letter_code
_entity_poly.pdbx_strand_id
1 'polypeptide(L)'
;MFRSKKHQGVVVEDISKELIPITGSRQLAVVLHNVVSPEECARLIQRAVNTGFVDAPIQDASGREILRRDVRLCDRCIIDDESLADDVYERIMNAVGRVPELERRITHAPWITSSSSSSSDSPSVVTAVGLNERMRFLRYKPGHFFAPHRDLRYVRGPESGHRAGETSYVTVQLYLNDKFKGGITRFLSGGGRSGDDKRHYDVKPRRGSVLIFDHDLVHEGSKVTEGIKYSAMGTWLDIFAGIEVSSGENLVGPGGMVGVAASAGLDALPRRRRSPGDAVLRAVTPLRPHQLSTPSAPLSGLATANTRRRLSCNSADLATAINILNEDLIVSEFRKRFPHHRIVGEESTGSDTVNPIDPNGENTWIIDPIDGMTNFVSGLPLCCVSIGMCVGGIPCMGVAFAPATEELYVALRGRGAYRNCMHLSGTGGGGGRAVATRKALSDSVVGFEFGYAKSEEGVNLMTGAVRRLLRHGVRATRSLESEVLDRCYVASGRLDVVYAGVADEGWKPWDYCASLVVANEAGCTMTHLISRLGEDLVDGGSGEIRRGYEFILLTRSVICGVNADLVEETRRVVLGLSMGPMA
;
A
#
# COMPACT_ATOMS: atom_id res chain seq x y z
N MET A 1 -13.04 -15.54 16.68
CA MET A 1 -13.31 -16.17 15.37
C MET A 1 -14.68 -15.72 14.86
N PHE A 2 -14.72 -14.62 14.10
CA PHE A 2 -15.90 -14.17 13.38
C PHE A 2 -15.82 -14.77 11.97
N ARG A 3 -16.56 -15.87 11.69
CA ARG A 3 -16.68 -16.41 10.33
C ARG A 3 -18.11 -16.25 9.83
N SER A 4 -18.19 -15.74 8.61
CA SER A 4 -19.35 -15.33 7.81
C SER A 4 -20.53 -16.31 7.83
N LYS A 5 -21.68 -15.84 8.33
CA LYS A 5 -22.99 -16.25 7.83
C LYS A 5 -23.39 -15.24 6.75
N LYS A 6 -24.07 -15.70 5.69
CA LYS A 6 -24.60 -14.86 4.60
C LYS A 6 -25.40 -13.68 5.18
N HIS A 7 -24.80 -12.50 5.24
CA HIS A 7 -25.46 -11.29 5.73
C HIS A 7 -26.48 -10.79 4.69
N GLN A 8 -27.69 -10.48 5.17
CA GLN A 8 -28.71 -9.75 4.43
C GLN A 8 -28.09 -8.47 3.85
N GLY A 9 -28.48 -8.08 2.63
CA GLY A 9 -27.85 -6.97 1.91
C GLY A 9 -27.76 -5.69 2.74
N VAL A 10 -26.53 -5.17 2.91
CA VAL A 10 -26.29 -3.84 3.50
C VAL A 10 -26.99 -2.79 2.65
N VAL A 11 -27.78 -1.92 3.30
CA VAL A 11 -28.50 -0.82 2.64
C VAL A 11 -27.74 0.48 2.90
N VAL A 12 -27.50 1.24 1.84
CA VAL A 12 -26.78 2.52 1.89
C VAL A 12 -27.79 3.67 1.83
N GLU A 13 -27.73 4.58 2.80
CA GLU A 13 -28.50 5.81 2.87
C GLU A 13 -27.53 7.00 2.93
N ASP A 14 -27.33 7.68 1.79
CA ASP A 14 -26.45 8.85 1.70
C ASP A 14 -27.23 10.13 2.05
N ILE A 15 -27.09 10.57 3.30
CA ILE A 15 -27.77 11.75 3.85
C ILE A 15 -27.00 13.06 3.60
N SER A 16 -25.86 13.00 2.90
CA SER A 16 -24.98 14.16 2.70
C SER A 16 -25.68 15.34 2.02
N LYS A 17 -26.64 15.07 1.12
CA LYS A 17 -27.40 16.10 0.39
C LYS A 17 -28.41 16.80 1.30
N GLU A 18 -28.92 16.11 2.32
CA GLU A 18 -29.88 16.64 3.29
C GLU A 18 -29.19 17.55 4.32
N LEU A 19 -27.87 17.41 4.45
CA LEU A 19 -27.02 18.33 5.21
C LEU A 19 -26.70 19.64 4.47
N ILE A 20 -27.10 19.79 3.20
CA ILE A 20 -27.01 21.07 2.48
C ILE A 20 -28.38 21.76 2.63
N PRO A 21 -28.51 22.94 3.26
CA PRO A 21 -27.49 23.97 3.51
C PRO A 21 -27.14 24.12 4.99
N ILE A 22 -27.23 23.03 5.77
CA ILE A 22 -26.92 23.02 7.21
C ILE A 22 -25.49 23.55 7.42
N THR A 23 -24.57 23.34 6.49
CA THR A 23 -23.25 23.99 6.51
C THR A 23 -22.73 24.30 5.10
N GLY A 24 -22.09 25.47 4.94
CA GLY A 24 -21.50 25.90 3.67
C GLY A 24 -20.27 25.05 3.32
N SER A 25 -20.17 24.67 2.03
CA SER A 25 -19.15 23.81 1.40
C SER A 25 -19.08 22.34 1.88
N ARG A 26 -19.92 21.48 1.27
CA ARG A 26 -19.72 20.04 0.96
C ARG A 26 -19.17 19.13 2.08
N GLN A 27 -20.01 18.24 2.61
CA GLN A 27 -19.67 17.33 3.72
C GLN A 27 -20.16 15.90 3.49
N LEU A 28 -19.44 14.91 4.01
CA LEU A 28 -19.80 13.50 3.98
C LEU A 28 -20.60 13.11 5.22
N ALA A 29 -21.80 12.56 5.02
CA ALA A 29 -22.52 11.81 6.05
C ALA A 29 -23.36 10.69 5.41
N VAL A 30 -23.16 9.44 5.84
CA VAL A 30 -23.83 8.26 5.29
C VAL A 30 -24.20 7.28 6.38
N VAL A 31 -25.38 6.70 6.28
CA VAL A 31 -25.82 5.60 7.13
C VAL A 31 -25.80 4.30 6.33
N LEU A 32 -25.15 3.28 6.88
CA LEU A 32 -25.15 1.92 6.37
C LEU A 32 -25.95 1.04 7.31
N HIS A 33 -27.03 0.43 6.86
CA HIS A 33 -27.84 -0.47 7.69
C HIS A 33 -27.43 -1.92 7.53
N ASN A 34 -27.57 -2.69 8.62
CA ASN A 34 -27.30 -4.13 8.67
C ASN A 34 -25.82 -4.50 8.40
N VAL A 35 -24.89 -3.62 8.79
CA VAL A 35 -23.44 -3.90 8.71
C VAL A 35 -23.03 -4.96 9.73
N VAL A 36 -23.64 -4.91 10.92
CA VAL A 36 -23.36 -5.83 12.04
C VAL A 36 -24.65 -6.52 12.44
N SER A 37 -24.63 -7.84 12.60
CA SER A 37 -25.83 -8.60 12.92
C SER A 37 -26.32 -8.30 14.35
N PRO A 38 -27.61 -8.51 14.66
CA PRO A 38 -28.14 -8.40 16.01
C PRO A 38 -27.37 -9.20 17.07
N GLU A 39 -26.92 -10.41 16.72
CA GLU A 39 -26.16 -11.30 17.59
C GLU A 39 -24.72 -10.83 17.78
N GLU A 40 -24.11 -10.28 16.73
CA GLU A 40 -22.80 -9.62 16.81
C GLU A 40 -22.87 -8.39 17.73
N CYS A 41 -23.88 -7.54 17.54
CA CYS A 41 -24.13 -6.39 18.42
C CYS A 41 -24.27 -6.79 19.89
N ALA A 42 -25.05 -7.84 20.19
CA ALA A 42 -25.20 -8.34 21.55
C ALA A 42 -23.86 -8.83 22.15
N ARG A 43 -23.05 -9.56 21.37
CA ARG A 43 -21.71 -10.00 21.81
C ARG A 43 -20.77 -8.83 22.06
N LEU A 44 -20.79 -7.81 21.21
CA LEU A 44 -19.98 -6.60 21.38
C LEU A 44 -20.38 -5.82 22.63
N ILE A 45 -21.69 -5.68 22.90
CA ILE A 45 -22.18 -5.07 24.15
C ILE A 45 -21.69 -5.88 25.35
N GLN A 46 -21.86 -7.20 25.33
CA GLN A 46 -21.44 -8.05 26.45
C GLN A 46 -19.94 -7.94 26.71
N ARG A 47 -19.13 -7.93 25.64
CA ARG A 47 -17.68 -7.75 25.74
C ARG A 47 -17.34 -6.41 26.39
N ALA A 48 -17.93 -5.31 25.95
CA ALA A 48 -17.69 -3.98 26.53
C ALA A 48 -18.13 -3.89 28.00
N VAL A 49 -19.26 -4.52 28.35
CA VAL A 49 -19.71 -4.61 29.75
C VAL A 49 -18.72 -5.39 30.60
N ASN A 50 -18.20 -6.50 30.10
CA ASN A 50 -17.22 -7.33 30.81
C ASN A 50 -15.86 -6.63 30.97
N THR A 51 -15.42 -5.87 29.96
CA THR A 51 -14.20 -5.05 30.05
C THR A 51 -14.33 -3.94 31.08
N GLY A 52 -15.53 -3.37 31.22
CA GLY A 52 -15.84 -2.35 32.21
C GLY A 52 -15.89 -0.94 31.61
N PHE A 53 -16.86 -0.16 32.08
CA PHE A 53 -17.09 1.21 31.64
C PHE A 53 -16.63 2.18 32.73
N VAL A 54 -15.87 3.19 32.33
CA VAL A 54 -15.43 4.31 33.17
C VAL A 54 -16.03 5.61 32.64
N ASP A 55 -15.88 6.71 33.38
CA ASP A 55 -16.28 8.03 32.87
C ASP A 55 -15.55 8.34 31.54
N ALA A 56 -16.24 9.01 30.61
CA ALA A 56 -15.69 9.36 29.31
C ALA A 56 -15.12 10.79 29.29
N PRO A 57 -13.83 11.02 29.59
CA PRO A 57 -13.23 12.35 29.47
C PRO A 57 -13.19 12.82 28.00
N ILE A 58 -13.13 14.13 27.83
CA ILE A 58 -12.88 14.79 26.53
C ILE A 58 -11.41 15.22 26.49
N GLN A 59 -10.87 15.43 25.29
CA GLN A 59 -9.54 16.04 25.13
C GLN A 59 -9.70 17.56 25.00
N ASP A 60 -8.82 18.32 25.66
CA ASP A 60 -8.68 19.75 25.44
C ASP A 60 -7.79 20.05 24.22
N ALA A 61 -7.64 21.34 23.89
CA ALA A 61 -6.81 21.77 22.76
C ALA A 61 -5.31 21.42 22.91
N SER A 62 -4.86 21.05 24.11
CA SER A 62 -3.49 20.59 24.39
C SER A 62 -3.36 19.05 24.35
N GLY A 63 -4.45 18.34 24.06
CA GLY A 63 -4.50 16.87 24.02
C GLY A 63 -4.68 16.20 25.39
N ARG A 64 -4.88 16.97 26.47
CA ARG A 64 -5.05 16.42 27.82
C ARG A 64 -6.47 15.93 28.03
N GLU A 65 -6.62 14.78 28.70
CA GLU A 65 -7.95 14.27 29.08
C GLU A 65 -8.51 15.05 30.28
N ILE A 66 -9.67 15.67 30.09
CA ILE A 66 -10.39 16.43 31.11
C ILE A 66 -11.81 15.87 31.24
N LEU A 67 -12.25 15.66 32.47
CA LEU A 67 -13.62 15.26 32.77
C LEU A 67 -14.54 16.49 32.82
N ARG A 68 -15.36 16.68 31.77
CA ARG A 68 -16.37 17.75 31.68
C ARG A 68 -17.76 17.17 31.51
N ARG A 69 -18.40 16.81 32.62
CA ARG A 69 -19.74 16.20 32.66
C ARG A 69 -20.86 17.11 32.14
N ASP A 70 -20.62 18.42 32.09
CA ASP A 70 -21.49 19.42 31.49
C ASP A 70 -21.42 19.44 29.95
N VAL A 71 -20.33 18.94 29.36
CA VAL A 71 -20.14 18.82 27.91
C VAL A 71 -20.45 17.39 27.43
N ARG A 72 -19.91 16.39 28.12
CA ARG A 72 -20.10 14.98 27.81
C ARG A 72 -20.43 14.22 29.08
N LEU A 73 -21.62 13.66 29.12
CA LEU A 73 -22.04 12.77 30.19
C LEU A 73 -22.35 11.41 29.59
N CYS A 74 -21.35 10.53 29.56
CA CYS A 74 -21.52 9.12 29.24
C CYS A 74 -20.38 8.29 29.83
N ASP A 75 -20.54 6.98 29.83
CA ASP A 75 -19.45 6.08 30.19
C ASP A 75 -18.75 5.59 28.90
N ARG A 76 -17.45 5.31 28.98
CA ARG A 76 -16.62 4.79 27.89
C ARG A 76 -15.86 3.54 28.34
N CYS A 77 -15.77 2.57 27.44
CA CYS A 77 -14.90 1.42 27.49
C CYS A 77 -14.01 1.46 26.25
N ILE A 78 -12.72 1.21 26.39
CA ILE A 78 -11.80 1.16 25.25
C ILE A 78 -11.38 -0.29 25.06
N ILE A 79 -11.46 -0.77 23.82
CA ILE A 79 -11.02 -2.10 23.43
C ILE A 79 -10.17 -1.93 22.18
N ASP A 80 -8.90 -2.32 22.27
CA ASP A 80 -8.00 -2.41 21.13
C ASP A 80 -8.23 -3.77 20.44
N ASP A 81 -8.83 -3.77 19.26
CA ASP A 81 -9.10 -4.98 18.48
C ASP A 81 -9.04 -4.69 16.98
N GLU A 82 -7.88 -4.99 16.42
CA GLU A 82 -7.59 -4.75 15.01
C GLU A 82 -8.39 -5.69 14.09
N SER A 83 -8.69 -6.92 14.51
CA SER A 83 -9.48 -7.85 13.69
C SER A 83 -10.93 -7.38 13.56
N LEU A 84 -11.49 -6.86 14.64
CA LEU A 84 -12.83 -6.27 14.62
C LEU A 84 -12.88 -5.00 13.77
N ALA A 85 -11.84 -4.16 13.87
CA ALA A 85 -11.73 -2.94 13.07
C ALA A 85 -11.66 -3.26 11.56
N ASP A 86 -10.81 -4.21 11.16
CA ASP A 86 -10.69 -4.65 9.77
C ASP A 86 -11.97 -5.30 9.25
N ASP A 87 -12.58 -6.19 10.03
CA ASP A 87 -13.85 -6.84 9.66
C ASP A 87 -14.97 -5.81 9.41
N VAL A 88 -15.06 -4.78 10.24
CA VAL A 88 -16.05 -3.71 10.08
C VAL A 88 -15.70 -2.83 8.88
N TYR A 89 -14.42 -2.50 8.70
CA TYR A 89 -13.93 -1.73 7.56
C TYR A 89 -14.26 -2.41 6.23
N GLU A 90 -13.94 -3.70 6.08
CA GLU A 90 -14.23 -4.46 4.86
C GLU A 90 -15.72 -4.49 4.55
N ARG A 91 -16.59 -4.65 5.56
CA ARG A 91 -18.04 -4.64 5.36
C ARG A 91 -18.54 -3.27 4.89
N ILE A 92 -17.98 -2.19 5.44
CA ILE A 92 -18.27 -0.83 5.01
C ILE A 92 -17.85 -0.64 3.55
N MET A 93 -16.59 -0.97 3.20
CA MET A 93 -16.05 -0.80 1.86
C MET A 93 -16.79 -1.64 0.82
N ASN A 94 -17.19 -2.87 1.17
CA ASN A 94 -18.00 -3.72 0.31
C ASN A 94 -19.41 -3.16 0.04
N ALA A 95 -19.98 -2.42 0.99
CA ALA A 95 -21.28 -1.76 0.81
C ALA A 95 -21.14 -0.45 0.00
N VAL A 96 -20.14 0.35 0.36
CA VAL A 96 -19.81 1.63 -0.30
C VAL A 96 -19.41 1.41 -1.76
N GLY A 97 -18.63 0.37 -2.06
CA GLY A 97 -18.18 0.03 -3.41
C GLY A 97 -19.30 -0.42 -4.37
N ARG A 98 -20.56 -0.52 -3.91
CA ARG A 98 -21.75 -0.71 -4.75
C ARG A 98 -22.37 0.61 -5.21
N VAL A 99 -21.93 1.73 -4.65
CA VAL A 99 -22.39 3.09 -4.96
C VAL A 99 -21.17 3.90 -5.42
N PRO A 100 -20.84 3.91 -6.72
CA PRO A 100 -19.57 4.47 -7.22
C PRO A 100 -19.32 5.93 -6.87
N GLU A 101 -20.37 6.76 -6.81
CA GLU A 101 -20.27 8.15 -6.37
C GLU A 101 -19.82 8.25 -4.90
N LEU A 102 -20.38 7.39 -4.05
CA LEU A 102 -20.05 7.37 -2.64
C LEU A 102 -18.67 6.76 -2.39
N GLU A 103 -18.29 5.71 -3.12
CA GLU A 103 -16.95 5.14 -3.06
C GLU A 103 -15.89 6.17 -3.43
N ARG A 104 -16.08 6.94 -4.50
CA ARG A 104 -15.13 8.00 -4.85
C ARG A 104 -14.99 9.02 -3.72
N ARG A 105 -16.13 9.37 -3.09
CA ARG A 105 -16.18 10.29 -1.97
C ARG A 105 -15.42 9.71 -0.77
N ILE A 106 -15.79 8.54 -0.28
CA ILE A 106 -15.20 7.95 0.92
C ILE A 106 -13.75 7.52 0.71
N THR A 107 -13.43 6.85 -0.40
CA THR A 107 -12.13 6.23 -0.63
C THR A 107 -11.05 7.23 -1.02
N HIS A 108 -11.38 8.27 -1.79
CA HIS A 108 -10.39 9.22 -2.33
C HIS A 108 -10.56 10.64 -1.75
N ALA A 109 -11.48 10.79 -0.79
CA ALA A 109 -11.80 11.99 0.00
C ALA A 109 -11.25 13.31 -0.57
N PRO A 110 -11.68 13.73 -1.77
CA PRO A 110 -11.07 14.85 -2.49
C PRO A 110 -11.31 16.20 -1.80
N TRP A 111 -12.16 16.24 -0.77
CA TRP A 111 -12.45 17.43 0.03
C TRP A 111 -11.41 17.72 1.12
N ILE A 112 -10.63 16.72 1.55
CA ILE A 112 -9.61 16.89 2.61
C ILE A 112 -8.46 17.81 2.14
N THR A 113 -8.30 17.96 0.83
CA THR A 113 -7.15 18.62 0.19
C THR A 113 -7.25 20.15 0.10
N SER A 114 -8.40 20.75 0.46
CA SER A 114 -8.74 22.12 0.01
C SER A 114 -8.73 23.22 1.08
N SER A 115 -8.26 22.98 2.31
CA SER A 115 -8.36 24.00 3.37
C SER A 115 -7.05 24.57 3.92
N SER A 116 -5.87 24.11 3.49
CA SER A 116 -4.61 24.77 3.89
C SER A 116 -3.40 24.34 3.04
N SER A 117 -3.15 25.01 1.92
CA SER A 117 -1.78 25.27 1.47
C SER A 117 -1.78 26.35 0.39
N SER A 118 -0.84 27.26 0.56
CA SER A 118 -0.43 28.30 -0.37
C SER A 118 -0.22 27.76 -1.79
N SER A 119 -0.64 28.57 -2.76
CA SER A 119 -0.30 28.56 -4.18
C SER A 119 0.98 27.80 -4.57
N SER A 120 0.85 26.57 -5.08
CA SER A 120 1.57 26.01 -6.26
C SER A 120 1.51 24.48 -6.37
N ASP A 121 1.09 23.76 -5.33
CA ASP A 121 1.10 22.29 -5.34
C ASP A 121 -0.27 21.68 -5.70
N SER A 122 -0.25 20.68 -6.58
CA SER A 122 -1.43 19.88 -6.91
C SER A 122 -2.06 19.26 -5.64
N PRO A 123 -3.39 19.23 -5.51
CA PRO A 123 -4.05 18.74 -4.29
C PRO A 123 -3.67 17.27 -4.01
N SER A 124 -3.12 17.01 -2.83
CA SER A 124 -2.73 15.66 -2.40
C SER A 124 -3.97 14.82 -2.08
N VAL A 125 -4.34 13.87 -2.95
CA VAL A 125 -5.52 13.02 -2.76
C VAL A 125 -5.30 12.09 -1.56
N VAL A 126 -6.17 12.19 -0.56
CA VAL A 126 -6.12 11.39 0.67
C VAL A 126 -6.96 10.13 0.48
N THR A 127 -6.39 8.96 0.75
CA THR A 127 -7.07 7.67 0.58
C THR A 127 -7.34 6.98 1.90
N ALA A 128 -8.54 6.42 2.02
CA ALA A 128 -8.94 5.61 3.14
C ALA A 128 -8.16 4.29 3.25
N VAL A 129 -7.53 4.05 4.40
CA VAL A 129 -6.69 2.86 4.60
C VAL A 129 -7.22 1.89 5.66
N GLY A 130 -8.07 2.33 6.58
CA GLY A 130 -8.66 1.44 7.58
C GLY A 130 -9.38 2.16 8.71
N LEU A 131 -9.83 1.38 9.69
CA LEU A 131 -10.36 1.89 10.97
C LEU A 131 -9.30 1.84 12.06
N ASN A 132 -9.44 2.74 13.04
CA ASN A 132 -8.67 2.70 14.27
C ASN A 132 -9.07 1.49 15.14
N GLU A 133 -8.10 0.63 15.44
CA GLU A 133 -8.25 -0.56 16.29
C GLU A 133 -8.64 -0.22 17.72
N ARG A 134 -8.33 0.99 18.18
CA ARG A 134 -8.74 1.52 19.48
C ARG A 134 -10.21 1.93 19.47
N MET A 135 -11.08 0.94 19.53
CA MET A 135 -12.53 1.13 19.51
C MET A 135 -13.05 1.67 20.84
N ARG A 136 -13.81 2.76 20.78
CA ARG A 136 -14.42 3.41 21.94
C ARG A 136 -15.89 2.98 22.05
N PHE A 137 -16.18 2.06 22.95
CA PHE A 137 -17.53 1.67 23.31
C PHE A 137 -18.12 2.69 24.28
N LEU A 138 -19.34 3.14 24.02
CA LEU A 138 -20.02 4.19 24.78
C LEU A 138 -21.33 3.66 25.36
N ARG A 139 -21.60 4.05 26.61
CA ARG A 139 -22.82 3.71 27.33
C ARG A 139 -23.51 4.99 27.81
N TYR A 140 -24.71 5.23 27.30
CA TYR A 140 -25.55 6.36 27.68
C TYR A 140 -26.76 5.85 28.47
N LYS A 141 -26.89 6.30 29.71
CA LYS A 141 -28.01 6.03 30.62
C LYS A 141 -29.04 7.16 30.51
N PRO A 142 -30.25 7.06 31.09
CA PRO A 142 -31.16 8.19 31.16
C PRO A 142 -30.47 9.41 31.78
N GLY A 143 -30.55 10.55 31.11
CA GLY A 143 -29.84 11.77 31.48
C GLY A 143 -28.55 12.03 30.72
N HIS A 144 -27.90 11.00 30.17
CA HIS A 144 -26.61 11.07 29.47
C HIS A 144 -26.75 11.72 28.08
N PHE A 145 -25.73 12.46 27.66
CA PHE A 145 -25.69 13.21 26.39
C PHE A 145 -24.25 13.54 25.97
N PHE A 146 -24.09 14.08 24.78
CA PHE A 146 -22.86 14.74 24.35
C PHE A 146 -23.23 16.03 23.62
N ALA A 147 -22.85 17.18 24.17
CA ALA A 147 -23.15 18.51 23.65
C ALA A 147 -22.61 18.71 22.22
N PRO A 148 -23.10 19.73 21.49
CA PRO A 148 -22.60 20.09 20.16
C PRO A 148 -21.07 20.23 20.12
N HIS A 149 -20.43 19.49 19.23
CA HIS A 149 -18.97 19.49 19.06
C HIS A 149 -18.57 19.09 17.63
N ARG A 150 -17.27 19.15 17.37
CA ARG A 150 -16.58 18.54 16.23
C ARG A 150 -15.61 17.50 16.75
N ASP A 151 -15.39 16.45 15.97
CA ASP A 151 -14.44 15.42 16.36
C ASP A 151 -13.00 15.88 16.11
N LEU A 152 -12.09 15.46 16.99
CA LEU A 152 -10.66 15.72 16.83
C LEU A 152 -10.04 14.66 15.92
N ARG A 153 -9.00 15.08 15.19
CA ARG A 153 -8.16 14.17 14.42
C ARG A 153 -7.22 13.41 15.36
N TYR A 154 -7.03 12.14 15.06
CA TYR A 154 -6.09 11.25 15.72
C TYR A 154 -4.98 10.93 14.74
N VAL A 155 -3.74 11.14 15.14
CA VAL A 155 -2.56 10.77 14.35
C VAL A 155 -1.86 9.62 15.07
N ARG A 156 -1.56 8.55 14.35
CA ARG A 156 -0.78 7.44 14.90
C ARG A 156 0.65 7.88 15.19
N GLY A 157 1.10 7.64 16.41
CA GLY A 157 2.47 7.91 16.80
C GLY A 157 3.46 6.89 16.22
N PRO A 158 4.77 7.13 16.38
CA PRO A 158 5.84 6.26 15.89
C PRO A 158 5.73 4.81 16.37
N GLU A 159 5.12 4.57 17.53
CA GLU A 159 4.87 3.25 18.10
C GLU A 159 3.94 2.37 17.25
N SER A 160 3.17 2.97 16.34
CA SER A 160 2.30 2.24 15.40
C SER A 160 3.06 1.64 14.20
N GLY A 161 4.40 1.71 14.20
CA GLY A 161 5.25 1.07 13.20
C GLY A 161 4.94 1.55 11.78
N HIS A 162 4.59 0.61 10.91
CA HIS A 162 4.28 0.86 9.50
C HIS A 162 3.05 1.76 9.27
N ARG A 163 2.23 1.95 10.31
CA ARG A 163 1.04 2.79 10.31
C ARG A 163 1.30 4.17 10.91
N ALA A 164 2.51 4.46 11.36
CA ALA A 164 2.85 5.76 11.94
C ALA A 164 2.55 6.91 10.94
N GLY A 165 1.90 7.97 11.40
CA GLY A 165 1.50 9.11 10.56
C GLY A 165 0.11 9.02 9.93
N GLU A 166 -0.55 7.84 9.96
CA GLU A 166 -1.97 7.76 9.56
C GLU A 166 -2.83 8.69 10.44
N THR A 167 -3.72 9.47 9.82
CA THR A 167 -4.50 10.55 10.46
C THR A 167 -6.01 10.36 10.27
N SER A 168 -6.82 10.48 11.33
CA SER A 168 -8.27 10.35 11.18
C SER A 168 -8.98 11.61 10.70
N TYR A 169 -9.87 11.46 9.72
CA TYR A 169 -10.65 12.57 9.13
C TYR A 169 -12.17 12.40 9.23
N VAL A 170 -12.65 11.18 9.40
CA VAL A 170 -14.08 10.87 9.46
C VAL A 170 -14.36 9.90 10.61
N THR A 171 -15.53 10.05 11.22
CA THR A 171 -16.00 9.22 12.32
C THR A 171 -16.85 8.06 11.79
N VAL A 172 -16.67 6.87 12.38
CA VAL A 172 -17.51 5.68 12.21
C VAL A 172 -18.20 5.36 13.51
N GLN A 173 -19.49 5.66 13.60
CA GLN A 173 -20.33 5.35 14.74
C GLN A 173 -21.20 4.12 14.46
N LEU A 174 -20.90 3.02 15.12
CA LEU A 174 -21.70 1.79 15.13
C LEU A 174 -22.76 1.85 16.22
N TYR A 175 -24.03 1.69 15.85
CA TYR A 175 -25.14 1.58 16.79
C TYR A 175 -25.39 0.12 17.17
N LEU A 176 -25.18 -0.22 18.45
CA LEU A 176 -25.23 -1.60 18.92
C LEU A 176 -26.62 -2.03 19.42
N ASN A 177 -27.50 -1.07 19.70
CA ASN A 177 -28.88 -1.33 20.06
C ASN A 177 -29.79 -0.17 19.63
N ASP A 178 -31.09 -0.38 19.78
CA ASP A 178 -32.17 0.54 19.38
C ASP A 178 -33.35 0.54 20.36
N LYS A 179 -33.26 -0.21 21.47
CA LYS A 179 -34.29 -0.27 22.52
C LYS A 179 -34.08 0.81 23.59
N PHE A 180 -34.21 2.08 23.20
CA PHE A 180 -34.13 3.25 24.09
C PHE A 180 -34.91 4.45 23.49
N LYS A 181 -35.14 5.51 24.28
CA LYS A 181 -35.72 6.77 23.81
C LYS A 181 -34.73 7.94 23.95
N GLY A 182 -34.83 8.91 23.04
CA GLY A 182 -33.83 9.96 22.90
C GLY A 182 -32.53 9.44 22.27
N GLY A 183 -31.39 10.05 22.59
CA GLY A 183 -30.09 9.51 22.16
C GLY A 183 -29.82 9.60 20.65
N ILE A 184 -30.46 10.51 19.94
CA ILE A 184 -30.29 10.72 18.49
C ILE A 184 -28.93 11.36 18.24
N THR A 185 -28.28 11.00 17.12
CA THR A 185 -27.13 11.77 16.63
C THR A 185 -27.66 12.86 15.73
N ARG A 186 -27.47 14.12 16.13
CA ARG A 186 -28.04 15.29 15.45
C ARG A 186 -26.92 16.14 14.85
N PHE A 187 -26.99 16.40 13.56
CA PHE A 187 -26.14 17.36 12.86
C PHE A 187 -26.77 18.76 12.91
N LEU A 188 -25.96 19.79 13.12
CA LEU A 188 -26.43 21.16 13.39
C LEU A 188 -25.87 22.17 12.39
N SER A 189 -26.70 23.16 12.02
CA SER A 189 -26.30 24.26 11.15
C SER A 189 -25.67 25.42 11.92
N GLY A 190 -24.52 25.92 11.43
CA GLY A 190 -23.89 27.14 11.93
C GLY A 190 -22.95 26.94 13.13
N GLY A 191 -21.66 27.25 12.93
CA GLY A 191 -20.73 27.47 14.03
C GLY A 191 -21.20 28.66 14.86
N GLY A 192 -21.49 28.41 16.14
CA GLY A 192 -22.21 29.30 17.04
C GLY A 192 -21.99 30.81 16.86
N ARG A 193 -23.10 31.54 16.66
CA ARG A 193 -23.47 32.87 17.22
C ARG A 193 -24.62 33.49 16.41
N SER A 194 -25.84 33.01 16.59
CA SER A 194 -27.09 33.81 16.67
C SER A 194 -28.27 32.84 16.70
N GLY A 195 -29.35 33.25 17.35
CA GLY A 195 -30.45 32.40 17.81
C GLY A 195 -31.54 32.08 16.77
N ASP A 196 -31.29 32.20 15.47
CA ASP A 196 -32.35 32.04 14.47
C ASP A 196 -32.24 30.70 13.72
N ASP A 197 -33.26 29.87 13.95
CA ASP A 197 -33.59 28.58 13.30
C ASP A 197 -32.41 27.65 12.98
N LYS A 198 -32.00 26.87 13.98
CA LYS A 198 -31.03 25.77 13.84
C LYS A 198 -31.62 24.66 12.99
N ARG A 199 -31.48 24.76 11.67
CA ARG A 199 -31.63 23.61 10.78
C ARG A 199 -30.75 22.48 11.29
N HIS A 200 -31.33 21.31 11.41
CA HIS A 200 -30.67 20.14 11.93
C HIS A 200 -31.12 18.89 11.17
N TYR A 201 -30.31 17.85 11.25
CA TYR A 201 -30.62 16.55 10.69
C TYR A 201 -30.44 15.45 11.74
N ASP A 202 -31.47 14.62 11.90
CA ASP A 202 -31.53 13.63 12.97
C ASP A 202 -31.30 12.22 12.43
N VAL A 203 -30.18 11.62 12.80
CA VAL A 203 -29.90 10.21 12.55
C VAL A 203 -30.38 9.40 13.75
N LYS A 204 -31.50 8.69 13.57
CA LYS A 204 -32.03 7.79 14.58
C LYS A 204 -31.17 6.52 14.65
N PRO A 205 -30.62 6.17 15.82
CA PRO A 205 -29.86 4.94 15.99
C PRO A 205 -30.70 3.71 15.65
N ARG A 206 -30.17 2.85 14.79
CA ARG A 206 -30.75 1.55 14.46
C ARG A 206 -29.70 0.48 14.68
N ARG A 207 -30.04 -0.56 15.43
CA ARG A 207 -29.09 -1.64 15.76
C ARG A 207 -28.45 -2.22 14.51
N GLY A 208 -27.14 -2.39 14.55
CA GLY A 208 -26.35 -2.93 13.44
C GLY A 208 -26.06 -1.94 12.33
N SER A 209 -26.47 -0.67 12.48
CA SER A 209 -26.19 0.39 11.51
C SER A 209 -24.91 1.13 11.86
N VAL A 210 -24.21 1.59 10.83
CA VAL A 210 -23.00 2.39 10.92
C VAL A 210 -23.28 3.77 10.32
N LEU A 211 -23.04 4.83 11.09
CA LEU A 211 -23.04 6.21 10.62
C LEU A 211 -21.58 6.63 10.35
N ILE A 212 -21.30 7.07 9.13
CA ILE A 212 -20.00 7.57 8.69
C ILE A 212 -20.15 9.06 8.45
N PHE A 213 -19.32 9.91 9.04
CA PHE A 213 -19.42 11.36 8.84
C PHE A 213 -18.11 12.11 9.04
N ASP A 214 -17.99 13.27 8.41
CA ASP A 214 -16.83 14.15 8.48
C ASP A 214 -16.62 14.78 9.87
N HIS A 215 -15.38 14.84 10.35
CA HIS A 215 -15.05 15.47 11.63
C HIS A 215 -15.42 16.96 11.71
N ASP A 216 -15.49 17.66 10.57
CA ASP A 216 -15.83 19.08 10.50
C ASP A 216 -17.35 19.33 10.69
N LEU A 217 -18.17 18.28 10.66
CA LEU A 217 -19.60 18.36 10.95
C LEU A 217 -19.84 18.61 12.44
N VAL A 218 -20.51 19.73 12.73
CA VAL A 218 -21.00 20.02 14.07
C VAL A 218 -22.15 19.07 14.38
N HIS A 219 -22.00 18.26 15.42
CA HIS A 219 -22.98 17.28 15.79
C HIS A 219 -23.09 17.13 17.32
N GLU A 220 -24.22 16.58 17.77
CA GLU A 220 -24.48 16.28 19.17
C GLU A 220 -25.08 14.87 19.34
N GLY A 221 -24.86 14.28 20.50
CA GLY A 221 -25.59 13.13 20.98
C GLY A 221 -26.71 13.60 21.91
N SER A 222 -27.94 13.64 21.41
CA SER A 222 -29.07 14.15 22.20
C SER A 222 -29.31 13.30 23.44
N LYS A 223 -29.97 13.89 24.43
CA LYS A 223 -30.18 13.26 25.74
C LYS A 223 -30.92 11.95 25.60
N VAL A 224 -30.40 10.89 26.23
CA VAL A 224 -31.16 9.64 26.41
C VAL A 224 -32.18 9.87 27.53
N THR A 225 -33.45 9.58 27.26
CA THR A 225 -34.55 9.80 28.22
C THR A 225 -35.03 8.51 28.87
N GLU A 226 -34.90 7.38 28.18
CA GLU A 226 -35.34 6.07 28.66
C GLU A 226 -34.44 4.97 28.08
N GLY A 227 -34.18 3.91 28.86
CA GLY A 227 -33.33 2.79 28.46
C GLY A 227 -31.83 3.13 28.46
N ILE A 228 -31.02 2.22 27.92
CA ILE A 228 -29.56 2.39 27.80
C ILE A 228 -29.18 2.31 26.33
N LYS A 229 -28.51 3.33 25.81
CA LYS A 229 -27.92 3.32 24.46
C LYS A 229 -26.47 2.82 24.53
N TYR A 230 -26.16 1.84 23.68
CA TYR A 230 -24.81 1.35 23.43
C TYR A 230 -24.41 1.70 21.99
N SER A 231 -23.23 2.28 21.84
CA SER A 231 -22.60 2.50 20.54
C SER A 231 -21.12 2.22 20.62
N ALA A 232 -20.49 1.88 19.50
CA ALA A 232 -19.04 1.85 19.38
C ALA A 232 -18.61 2.91 18.37
N MET A 233 -17.52 3.59 18.66
CA MET A 233 -16.92 4.59 17.78
C MET A 233 -15.55 4.08 17.36
N GLY A 234 -15.38 3.90 16.05
CA GLY A 234 -14.09 3.92 15.39
C GLY A 234 -13.95 5.24 14.63
N THR A 235 -12.73 5.64 14.31
CA THR A 235 -12.49 6.72 13.34
C THR A 235 -11.79 6.08 12.13
N TRP A 236 -12.04 6.57 10.92
CA TRP A 236 -11.18 6.20 9.79
C TRP A 236 -9.79 6.74 10.03
N LEU A 237 -8.83 6.20 9.31
CA LEU A 237 -7.45 6.61 9.29
C LEU A 237 -7.07 6.82 7.84
N ASP A 238 -6.52 7.99 7.52
CA ASP A 238 -6.00 8.36 6.22
C ASP A 238 -4.65 9.10 6.37
N ILE A 239 -3.63 8.78 5.57
CA ILE A 239 -3.00 9.68 4.59
C ILE A 239 -2.38 8.77 3.50
N PHE A 240 -2.61 9.08 2.22
CA PHE A 240 -1.57 9.00 1.19
C PHE A 240 -1.37 10.44 0.66
N ALA A 241 -0.12 10.88 0.51
CA ALA A 241 0.21 11.99 -0.37
C ALA A 241 0.61 11.38 -1.71
N GLY A 242 -0.36 11.19 -2.59
CA GLY A 242 -0.14 10.74 -3.96
C GLY A 242 -0.92 11.64 -4.91
N ILE A 243 -0.20 12.39 -5.74
CA ILE A 243 -0.79 13.24 -6.78
C ILE A 243 -1.51 12.32 -7.79
N GLU A 244 -2.83 12.45 -7.94
CA GLU A 244 -3.53 11.91 -9.10
C GLU A 244 -3.27 12.81 -10.30
N VAL A 245 -2.41 12.36 -11.22
CA VAL A 245 -2.42 12.88 -12.59
C VAL A 245 -3.47 12.10 -13.36
N SER A 246 -4.55 12.77 -13.74
CA SER A 246 -5.50 12.28 -14.74
C SER A 246 -4.76 11.99 -16.03
N SER A 247 -4.82 10.74 -16.50
CA SER A 247 -4.28 10.34 -17.79
C SER A 247 -5.05 11.00 -18.93
N GLY A 248 -4.34 11.78 -19.74
CA GLY A 248 -4.70 12.08 -21.13
C GLY A 248 -4.86 13.57 -21.42
N GLU A 249 -3.87 14.16 -22.11
CA GLU A 249 -4.03 14.56 -23.51
C GLU A 249 -2.68 15.05 -24.07
N ASN A 250 -2.44 14.73 -25.34
CA ASN A 250 -1.31 15.22 -26.12
C ASN A 250 -1.26 16.74 -26.10
N LEU A 251 -0.13 17.34 -25.68
CA LEU A 251 0.17 18.73 -25.97
C LEU A 251 1.38 18.81 -26.90
N VAL A 252 1.06 18.83 -28.20
CA VAL A 252 1.92 19.42 -29.23
C VAL A 252 1.35 20.80 -29.58
N GLY A 253 2.02 21.85 -29.12
CA GLY A 253 2.04 23.23 -29.66
C GLY A 253 0.79 24.13 -29.52
N PRO A 254 0.89 25.43 -29.89
CA PRO A 254 1.60 26.48 -29.14
C PRO A 254 0.72 27.72 -28.82
N GLY A 255 1.03 28.43 -27.72
CA GLY A 255 0.81 29.87 -27.52
C GLY A 255 -0.62 30.41 -27.27
N GLY A 256 -0.76 31.27 -26.24
CA GLY A 256 -1.68 32.43 -26.27
C GLY A 256 -2.90 32.46 -25.32
N MET A 257 -3.04 33.60 -24.63
CA MET A 257 -4.02 34.08 -23.62
C MET A 257 -5.55 33.81 -23.75
N VAL A 258 -6.17 33.57 -22.58
CA VAL A 258 -7.38 34.16 -21.90
C VAL A 258 -8.66 34.51 -22.70
N GLY A 259 -9.83 34.00 -22.24
CA GLY A 259 -11.18 34.54 -22.56
C GLY A 259 -12.38 33.75 -22.01
N VAL A 260 -13.49 34.43 -21.69
CA VAL A 260 -14.64 34.03 -20.82
C VAL A 260 -15.92 33.64 -21.61
N ALA A 261 -16.71 32.68 -21.06
CA ALA A 261 -18.16 32.36 -21.15
C ALA A 261 -18.92 32.18 -22.49
N ALA A 262 -19.72 31.08 -22.58
CA ALA A 262 -21.20 31.02 -22.77
C ALA A 262 -21.68 29.76 -23.54
N SER A 263 -22.95 29.41 -23.30
CA SER A 263 -23.71 28.18 -23.60
C SER A 263 -24.05 27.87 -25.08
N ALA A 264 -24.23 26.58 -25.42
CA ALA A 264 -25.45 25.96 -26.00
C ALA A 264 -25.17 24.67 -26.80
N GLY A 265 -26.15 23.75 -26.84
CA GLY A 265 -26.40 22.88 -28.01
C GLY A 265 -26.19 21.37 -27.82
N LEU A 266 -27.30 20.62 -27.79
CA LEU A 266 -27.40 19.17 -27.95
C LEU A 266 -27.00 18.71 -29.37
N ASP A 267 -26.36 17.54 -29.51
CA ASP A 267 -26.83 16.47 -30.42
C ASP A 267 -26.07 15.15 -30.22
N ALA A 268 -26.73 14.06 -30.63
CA ALA A 268 -26.53 12.70 -30.15
C ALA A 268 -25.73 11.76 -31.09
N LEU A 269 -25.23 10.67 -30.48
CA LEU A 269 -24.84 9.33 -31.01
C LEU A 269 -23.36 9.13 -31.46
N PRO A 270 -22.81 7.89 -31.46
CA PRO A 270 -23.26 6.62 -30.86
C PRO A 270 -22.25 5.95 -29.90
N ARG A 271 -22.78 5.00 -29.12
CA ARG A 271 -22.05 4.08 -28.22
C ARG A 271 -20.93 3.30 -28.94
N ARG A 272 -19.69 3.36 -28.44
CA ARG A 272 -18.66 2.34 -28.64
C ARG A 272 -18.31 1.67 -27.31
N ARG A 273 -18.25 0.33 -27.35
CA ARG A 273 -17.99 -0.55 -26.21
C ARG A 273 -16.66 -0.22 -25.53
N ARG A 274 -16.68 0.00 -24.22
CA ARG A 274 -15.48 0.07 -23.38
C ARG A 274 -14.97 -1.35 -23.12
N SER A 275 -13.69 -1.55 -23.41
CA SER A 275 -12.90 -2.72 -23.01
C SER A 275 -12.68 -2.73 -21.48
N PRO A 276 -12.49 -3.90 -20.86
CA PRO A 276 -12.39 -4.04 -19.42
C PRO A 276 -10.94 -3.79 -18.96
N GLY A 277 -10.63 -2.55 -18.58
CA GLY A 277 -9.30 -2.15 -18.04
C GLY A 277 -9.28 -1.74 -16.57
N ASP A 278 -10.44 -1.55 -15.92
CA ASP A 278 -10.52 -0.84 -14.62
C ASP A 278 -10.57 -1.73 -13.37
N ALA A 279 -10.20 -3.02 -13.47
CA ALA A 279 -10.44 -4.00 -12.39
C ALA A 279 -9.21 -4.42 -11.54
N VAL A 280 -8.07 -3.74 -11.66
CA VAL A 280 -6.79 -4.23 -11.11
C VAL A 280 -6.52 -3.82 -9.65
N LEU A 281 -7.23 -2.86 -9.06
CA LEU A 281 -6.85 -2.28 -7.75
C LEU A 281 -7.62 -2.75 -6.50
N ARG A 282 -8.37 -3.87 -6.53
CA ARG A 282 -9.26 -4.28 -5.41
C ARG A 282 -8.87 -5.53 -4.61
N ALA A 283 -7.62 -5.99 -4.65
CA ALA A 283 -7.25 -7.19 -3.87
C ALA A 283 -5.79 -7.20 -3.43
N VAL A 284 -5.44 -6.45 -2.39
CA VAL A 284 -4.26 -6.73 -1.56
C VAL A 284 -4.67 -6.47 -0.10
N THR A 285 -5.04 -7.52 0.62
CA THR A 285 -5.15 -7.53 2.09
C THR A 285 -3.99 -8.39 2.61
N PRO A 286 -3.17 -7.93 3.58
CA PRO A 286 -2.10 -8.74 4.13
C PRO A 286 -2.63 -9.86 5.03
N LEU A 287 -2.03 -11.06 4.97
CA LEU A 287 -2.22 -12.13 5.96
C LEU A 287 -1.40 -11.81 7.23
N ARG A 288 -1.95 -12.03 8.42
CA ARG A 288 -1.31 -11.75 9.73
C ARG A 288 -0.46 -12.94 10.27
N PRO A 289 0.58 -12.70 11.12
CA PRO A 289 1.63 -13.69 11.46
C PRO A 289 1.31 -14.71 12.58
N HIS A 290 0.12 -14.70 13.20
CA HIS A 290 -0.17 -15.56 14.37
C HIS A 290 -1.04 -16.79 14.10
N GLN A 291 -1.01 -17.36 12.90
CA GLN A 291 -1.74 -18.61 12.58
C GLN A 291 -0.86 -19.80 12.17
N LEU A 292 0.43 -19.80 12.51
CA LEU A 292 1.22 -21.04 12.48
C LEU A 292 0.98 -21.83 13.78
N SER A 293 -0.18 -22.46 13.87
CA SER A 293 -0.30 -23.65 14.72
C SER A 293 0.54 -24.75 14.08
N THR A 294 1.50 -25.30 14.84
CA THR A 294 2.22 -26.53 14.49
C THR A 294 1.25 -27.58 13.94
N PRO A 295 1.38 -28.04 12.69
CA PRO A 295 0.50 -29.09 12.19
C PRO A 295 0.98 -30.43 12.77
N SER A 296 0.36 -30.86 13.85
CA SER A 296 0.35 -32.27 14.26
C SER A 296 -0.70 -33.01 13.42
N ALA A 297 -0.38 -33.31 12.16
CA ALA A 297 -1.16 -34.24 11.35
C ALA A 297 -0.21 -35.05 10.43
N PRO A 298 -0.27 -36.39 10.42
CA PRO A 298 0.64 -37.21 9.64
C PRO A 298 0.38 -37.06 8.14
N LEU A 299 1.46 -36.85 7.39
CA LEU A 299 1.55 -36.89 5.93
C LEU A 299 1.24 -38.30 5.42
N SER A 300 -0.03 -38.67 5.29
CA SER A 300 -0.39 -39.98 4.68
C SER A 300 -1.65 -40.00 3.85
N GLY A 301 -2.24 -38.86 3.50
CA GLY A 301 -3.50 -38.87 2.75
C GLY A 301 -3.73 -37.61 1.94
N LEU A 302 -3.11 -37.53 0.76
CA LEU A 302 -3.58 -36.79 -0.43
C LEU A 302 -2.56 -37.02 -1.56
N ALA A 303 -2.48 -38.27 -2.01
CA ALA A 303 -1.85 -38.62 -3.26
C ALA A 303 -2.95 -39.11 -4.22
N THR A 304 -3.37 -38.25 -5.13
CA THR A 304 -4.10 -38.66 -6.34
C THR A 304 -3.52 -37.91 -7.54
N ALA A 305 -2.83 -38.70 -8.39
CA ALA A 305 -2.46 -38.55 -9.79
C ALA A 305 -2.19 -37.12 -10.31
N ASN A 306 -0.99 -36.75 -10.80
CA ASN A 306 -0.20 -37.52 -11.76
C ASN A 306 1.20 -36.91 -11.97
N THR A 307 2.14 -36.99 -11.01
CA THR A 307 3.60 -36.85 -11.29
C THR A 307 4.44 -37.47 -10.17
N ARG A 308 4.82 -38.74 -10.29
CA ARG A 308 5.85 -39.34 -9.41
C ARG A 308 7.24 -39.03 -9.97
N ARG A 309 7.83 -37.89 -9.61
CA ARG A 309 9.30 -37.77 -9.55
C ARG A 309 9.73 -38.19 -8.14
N ARG A 310 10.65 -39.16 -8.05
CA ARG A 310 11.26 -39.60 -6.79
C ARG A 310 12.08 -38.43 -6.24
N LEU A 311 11.50 -37.65 -5.33
CA LEU A 311 12.25 -36.72 -4.49
C LEU A 311 13.10 -37.57 -3.54
N SER A 312 14.42 -37.36 -3.54
CA SER A 312 15.29 -37.91 -2.51
C SER A 312 15.13 -37.07 -1.24
N CYS A 313 15.49 -37.61 -0.09
CA CYS A 313 15.25 -36.98 1.21
C CYS A 313 16.37 -36.01 1.61
N ASN A 314 16.68 -35.01 0.77
CA ASN A 314 17.62 -33.94 1.11
C ASN A 314 16.91 -32.56 1.16
N SER A 315 17.54 -31.57 1.80
CA SER A 315 16.97 -30.23 2.00
C SER A 315 16.71 -29.48 0.69
N ALA A 316 17.51 -29.74 -0.36
CA ALA A 316 17.35 -29.15 -1.68
C ALA A 316 16.07 -29.65 -2.36
N ASP A 317 15.81 -30.96 -2.32
CA ASP A 317 14.60 -31.57 -2.87
C ASP A 317 13.33 -31.05 -2.18
N LEU A 318 13.39 -30.80 -0.86
CA LEU A 318 12.30 -30.18 -0.11
C LEU A 318 12.08 -28.72 -0.51
N ALA A 319 13.16 -27.93 -0.65
CA ALA A 319 13.06 -26.54 -1.05
C ALA A 319 12.48 -26.38 -2.46
N THR A 320 12.89 -27.23 -3.41
CA THR A 320 12.28 -27.27 -4.75
C THR A 320 10.79 -27.62 -4.68
N ALA A 321 10.40 -28.57 -3.84
CA ALA A 321 8.97 -28.90 -3.67
C ALA A 321 8.18 -27.72 -3.09
N ILE A 322 8.74 -26.98 -2.13
CA ILE A 322 8.12 -25.77 -1.58
C ILE A 322 8.03 -24.67 -2.66
N ASN A 323 9.08 -24.49 -3.46
CA ASN A 323 9.12 -23.48 -4.52
C ASN A 323 7.99 -23.70 -5.54
N ILE A 324 7.84 -24.94 -6.01
CA ILE A 324 6.76 -25.37 -6.90
C ILE A 324 5.38 -25.14 -6.27
N LEU A 325 5.19 -25.50 -5.00
CA LEU A 325 3.91 -25.30 -4.31
C LEU A 325 3.55 -23.81 -4.15
N ASN A 326 4.54 -22.96 -3.90
CA ASN A 326 4.35 -21.52 -3.82
C ASN A 326 3.94 -20.95 -5.18
N GLU A 327 4.62 -21.36 -6.25
CA GLU A 327 4.28 -20.91 -7.60
C GLU A 327 2.86 -21.36 -7.99
N ASP A 328 2.52 -22.63 -7.78
CA ASP A 328 1.19 -23.17 -8.06
C ASP A 328 0.10 -22.40 -7.32
N LEU A 329 0.33 -22.03 -6.05
CA LEU A 329 -0.59 -21.22 -5.28
C LEU A 329 -0.81 -19.85 -5.91
N ILE A 330 0.27 -19.11 -6.21
CA ILE A 330 0.20 -17.76 -6.80
C ILE A 330 -0.46 -17.82 -8.18
N VAL A 331 -0.01 -18.74 -9.04
CA VAL A 331 -0.55 -18.96 -10.39
C VAL A 331 -2.04 -19.27 -10.32
N SER A 332 -2.48 -20.14 -9.40
CA SER A 332 -3.90 -20.49 -9.27
C SER A 332 -4.78 -19.29 -8.92
N GLU A 333 -4.32 -18.39 -8.06
CA GLU A 333 -5.05 -17.17 -7.70
C GLU A 333 -5.10 -16.17 -8.87
N PHE A 334 -3.98 -16.00 -9.58
CA PHE A 334 -3.96 -15.15 -10.77
C PHE A 334 -4.81 -15.70 -11.91
N ARG A 335 -4.82 -17.01 -12.15
CA ARG A 335 -5.68 -17.61 -13.18
C ARG A 335 -7.16 -17.45 -12.88
N LYS A 336 -7.58 -17.45 -11.60
CA LYS A 336 -8.98 -17.17 -11.20
C LYS A 336 -9.41 -15.74 -11.52
N ARG A 337 -8.51 -14.76 -11.29
CA ARG A 337 -8.81 -13.32 -11.41
C ARG A 337 -8.53 -12.77 -12.81
N PHE A 338 -7.50 -13.29 -13.47
CA PHE A 338 -6.91 -12.81 -14.72
C PHE A 338 -6.66 -13.98 -15.69
N PRO A 339 -7.71 -14.68 -16.17
CA PRO A 339 -7.57 -15.90 -16.95
C PRO A 339 -6.80 -15.70 -18.28
N HIS A 340 -6.85 -14.49 -18.84
CA HIS A 340 -6.24 -14.13 -20.12
C HIS A 340 -4.86 -13.48 -20.01
N HIS A 341 -4.31 -13.32 -18.80
CA HIS A 341 -2.96 -12.79 -18.66
C HIS A 341 -1.94 -13.90 -18.90
N ARG A 342 -0.79 -13.53 -19.47
CA ARG A 342 0.39 -14.39 -19.52
C ARG A 342 0.99 -14.46 -18.10
N ILE A 343 1.54 -15.61 -17.75
CA ILE A 343 2.27 -15.80 -16.49
C ILE A 343 3.62 -16.43 -16.85
N VAL A 344 4.69 -15.88 -16.26
CA VAL A 344 6.07 -16.34 -16.37
C VAL A 344 6.56 -16.56 -14.95
N GLY A 345 6.58 -17.82 -14.50
CA GLY A 345 7.15 -18.21 -13.21
C GLY A 345 8.50 -18.89 -13.38
N GLU A 346 9.40 -18.73 -12.41
CA GLU A 346 10.72 -19.38 -12.39
C GLU A 346 10.61 -20.90 -12.61
N GLU A 347 9.74 -21.57 -11.86
CA GLU A 347 9.67 -23.03 -11.82
C GLU A 347 8.91 -23.62 -13.02
N SER A 348 7.81 -22.99 -13.44
CA SER A 348 7.02 -23.45 -14.60
C SER A 348 7.66 -23.14 -15.94
N THR A 349 8.40 -22.03 -16.04
CA THR A 349 9.10 -21.65 -17.27
C THR A 349 10.47 -22.32 -17.35
N GLY A 350 11.07 -22.60 -16.20
CA GLY A 350 12.40 -23.20 -16.09
C GLY A 350 13.51 -22.28 -16.62
N SER A 351 14.73 -22.79 -16.63
CA SER A 351 15.92 -22.07 -17.13
C SER A 351 15.94 -21.87 -18.65
N ASP A 352 14.98 -22.48 -19.36
CA ASP A 352 14.79 -22.37 -20.81
C ASP A 352 14.47 -20.93 -21.22
N THR A 353 14.66 -20.61 -22.50
CA THR A 353 14.53 -19.24 -23.01
C THR A 353 13.10 -18.72 -22.82
N VAL A 354 12.93 -17.82 -21.86
CA VAL A 354 11.74 -16.99 -21.74
C VAL A 354 11.57 -16.22 -23.05
N ASN A 355 10.52 -16.51 -23.81
CA ASN A 355 10.19 -15.71 -24.99
C ASN A 355 10.04 -14.24 -24.57
N PRO A 356 10.64 -13.27 -25.30
CA PRO A 356 10.52 -11.86 -24.99
C PRO A 356 9.07 -11.46 -24.71
N ILE A 357 8.85 -10.57 -23.74
CA ILE A 357 7.51 -10.03 -23.54
C ILE A 357 7.27 -9.04 -24.68
N ASP A 358 6.31 -9.36 -25.52
CA ASP A 358 5.90 -8.53 -26.64
C ASP A 358 5.38 -7.17 -26.12
N PRO A 359 5.93 -6.04 -26.57
CA PRO A 359 5.43 -4.71 -26.24
C PRO A 359 3.96 -4.47 -26.62
N ASN A 360 3.44 -5.23 -27.58
CA ASN A 360 2.02 -5.22 -27.97
C ASN A 360 1.27 -6.47 -27.45
N GLY A 361 1.93 -7.28 -26.64
CA GLY A 361 1.44 -8.56 -26.17
C GLY A 361 0.53 -8.47 -24.95
N GLU A 362 0.15 -9.65 -24.47
CA GLU A 362 -0.70 -9.80 -23.30
C GLU A 362 -0.02 -9.23 -22.04
N ASN A 363 -0.85 -8.69 -21.15
CA ASN A 363 -0.47 -8.39 -19.77
C ASN A 363 0.20 -9.62 -19.14
N THR A 364 1.40 -9.44 -18.59
CA THR A 364 2.26 -10.55 -18.16
C THR A 364 2.63 -10.41 -16.69
N TRP A 365 2.28 -11.42 -15.89
CA TRP A 365 2.78 -11.59 -14.52
C TRP A 365 4.12 -12.31 -14.54
N ILE A 366 5.11 -11.77 -13.83
CA ILE A 366 6.45 -12.36 -13.70
C ILE A 366 6.67 -12.70 -12.23
N ILE A 367 6.98 -13.96 -11.91
CA ILE A 367 6.90 -14.48 -10.55
C ILE A 367 8.20 -15.23 -10.22
N ASP A 368 8.80 -14.85 -9.09
CA ASP A 368 9.74 -15.70 -8.37
C ASP A 368 9.07 -16.14 -7.05
N PRO A 369 8.70 -17.42 -6.91
CA PRO A 369 8.13 -17.94 -5.67
C PRO A 369 9.07 -17.85 -4.46
N ILE A 370 10.40 -17.96 -4.64
CA ILE A 370 11.43 -17.84 -3.59
C ILE A 370 12.74 -17.33 -4.22
N ASP A 371 12.87 -16.01 -4.35
CA ASP A 371 14.16 -15.39 -4.65
C ASP A 371 15.11 -15.60 -3.47
N GLY A 372 16.36 -15.97 -3.75
CA GLY A 372 17.32 -16.38 -2.74
C GLY A 372 17.12 -17.83 -2.26
N MET A 373 16.79 -18.77 -3.17
CA MET A 373 16.59 -20.19 -2.86
C MET A 373 17.76 -20.82 -2.06
N THR A 374 19.01 -20.46 -2.37
CA THR A 374 20.19 -20.92 -1.59
C THR A 374 20.14 -20.46 -0.14
N ASN A 375 19.71 -19.22 0.11
CA ASN A 375 19.52 -18.69 1.47
C ASN A 375 18.39 -19.43 2.18
N PHE A 376 17.26 -19.66 1.49
CA PHE A 376 16.14 -20.42 2.03
C PHE A 376 16.54 -21.84 2.45
N VAL A 377 17.23 -22.58 1.58
CA VAL A 377 17.76 -23.94 1.87
C VAL A 377 18.72 -23.93 3.06
N SER A 378 19.53 -22.88 3.17
CA SER A 378 20.55 -22.74 4.22
C SER A 378 20.01 -22.17 5.53
N GLY A 379 18.73 -21.77 5.58
CA GLY A 379 18.11 -21.16 6.76
C GLY A 379 18.54 -19.71 7.02
N LEU A 380 19.09 -19.02 6.02
CA LEU A 380 19.40 -17.60 6.10
C LEU A 380 18.12 -16.77 5.83
N PRO A 381 17.86 -15.71 6.62
CA PRO A 381 16.60 -14.96 6.55
C PRO A 381 16.57 -13.93 5.40
N LEU A 382 17.19 -14.26 4.26
CA LEU A 382 17.40 -13.38 3.10
C LEU A 382 16.82 -14.03 1.85
N CYS A 383 15.50 -14.21 1.84
CA CYS A 383 14.75 -14.68 0.68
C CYS A 383 13.41 -13.96 0.61
N CYS A 384 12.80 -13.86 -0.57
CA CYS A 384 11.51 -13.21 -0.72
C CYS A 384 10.64 -13.82 -1.83
N VAL A 385 9.34 -13.56 -1.76
CA VAL A 385 8.42 -13.77 -2.89
C VAL A 385 8.48 -12.53 -3.78
N SER A 386 8.72 -12.69 -5.08
CA SER A 386 8.79 -11.61 -6.07
C SER A 386 7.62 -11.72 -7.06
N ILE A 387 6.89 -10.62 -7.26
CA ILE A 387 5.81 -10.53 -8.24
C ILE A 387 5.90 -9.21 -8.99
N GLY A 388 6.23 -9.30 -10.28
CA GLY A 388 6.19 -8.21 -11.24
C GLY A 388 4.98 -8.29 -12.15
N MET A 389 4.53 -7.14 -12.67
CA MET A 389 3.52 -7.05 -13.71
C MET A 389 4.00 -6.16 -14.84
N CYS A 390 3.90 -6.67 -16.06
CA CYS A 390 4.15 -5.94 -17.29
C CYS A 390 2.83 -5.70 -18.04
N VAL A 391 2.61 -4.45 -18.47
CA VAL A 391 1.51 -4.05 -19.35
C VAL A 391 2.14 -3.54 -20.64
N GLY A 392 1.83 -4.17 -21.78
CA GLY A 392 2.45 -3.84 -23.07
C GLY A 392 3.98 -3.96 -23.03
N GLY A 393 4.50 -5.03 -22.44
CA GLY A 393 5.95 -5.26 -22.29
C GLY A 393 6.65 -4.35 -21.27
N ILE A 394 5.96 -3.40 -20.64
CA ILE A 394 6.57 -2.45 -19.71
C ILE A 394 6.23 -2.80 -18.26
N PRO A 395 7.23 -2.97 -17.37
CA PRO A 395 7.00 -3.14 -15.93
C PRO A 395 6.24 -1.96 -15.35
N CYS A 396 5.12 -2.24 -14.71
CA CYS A 396 4.24 -1.24 -14.14
C CYS A 396 3.94 -1.47 -12.66
N MET A 397 4.15 -2.68 -12.14
CA MET A 397 3.98 -3.01 -10.72
C MET A 397 5.08 -3.96 -10.27
N GLY A 398 5.53 -3.77 -9.04
CA GLY A 398 6.43 -4.69 -8.35
C GLY A 398 6.00 -4.91 -6.91
N VAL A 399 6.01 -6.16 -6.48
CA VAL A 399 5.78 -6.58 -5.11
C VAL A 399 6.90 -7.54 -4.71
N ALA A 400 7.54 -7.28 -3.57
CA ALA A 400 8.50 -8.20 -2.97
C ALA A 400 8.16 -8.39 -1.49
N PHE A 401 8.00 -9.63 -1.04
CA PHE A 401 7.68 -9.94 0.36
C PHE A 401 8.74 -10.85 0.98
N ALA A 402 9.51 -10.32 1.93
CA ALA A 402 10.47 -11.07 2.73
C ALA A 402 9.78 -11.61 4.00
N PRO A 403 9.46 -12.92 4.09
CA PRO A 403 8.69 -13.46 5.21
C PRO A 403 9.46 -13.43 6.54
N ALA A 404 10.78 -13.62 6.51
CA ALA A 404 11.58 -13.67 7.73
C ALA A 404 11.71 -12.30 8.43
N THR A 405 11.73 -11.22 7.66
CA THR A 405 11.83 -9.85 8.16
C THR A 405 10.49 -9.12 8.16
N GLU A 406 9.42 -9.77 7.68
CA GLU A 406 8.08 -9.18 7.49
C GLU A 406 8.13 -7.86 6.70
N GLU A 407 8.95 -7.80 5.65
CA GLU A 407 9.07 -6.62 4.80
C GLU A 407 8.33 -6.83 3.49
N LEU A 408 7.33 -5.99 3.25
CA LEU A 408 6.55 -5.92 2.02
C LEU A 408 6.92 -4.65 1.26
N TYR A 409 7.62 -4.81 0.14
CA TYR A 409 7.88 -3.75 -0.82
C TYR A 409 6.80 -3.76 -1.88
N VAL A 410 6.23 -2.58 -2.18
CA VAL A 410 5.21 -2.39 -3.22
C VAL A 410 5.52 -1.13 -3.99
N ALA A 411 5.47 -1.21 -5.31
CA ALA A 411 5.57 -0.05 -6.18
C ALA A 411 4.66 -0.17 -7.39
N LEU A 412 4.15 0.98 -7.81
CA LEU A 412 3.38 1.15 -9.04
C LEU A 412 4.00 2.29 -9.83
N ARG A 413 4.18 2.10 -11.13
CA ARG A 413 4.83 3.10 -11.99
C ARG A 413 4.13 4.46 -11.90
N GLY A 414 4.89 5.51 -11.61
CA GLY A 414 4.43 6.87 -11.39
C GLY A 414 3.70 7.11 -10.06
N ARG A 415 3.73 6.18 -9.11
CA ARG A 415 2.99 6.24 -7.84
C ARG A 415 3.88 6.09 -6.60
N GLY A 416 5.19 6.00 -6.78
CA GLY A 416 6.15 5.84 -5.70
C GLY A 416 6.30 4.40 -5.24
N ALA A 417 7.31 4.19 -4.41
CA ALA A 417 7.62 2.90 -3.81
C ALA A 417 7.41 2.95 -2.30
N TYR A 418 6.96 1.83 -1.73
CA TYR A 418 6.60 1.70 -0.33
C TYR A 418 7.22 0.45 0.26
N ARG A 419 7.65 0.50 1.52
CA ARG A 419 8.02 -0.66 2.33
C ARG A 419 7.14 -0.66 3.58
N ASN A 420 6.31 -1.68 3.75
CA ASN A 420 5.31 -1.74 4.83
C ASN A 420 4.57 -0.40 4.89
N CYS A 421 3.89 -0.01 3.81
CA CYS A 421 3.12 1.25 3.71
C CYS A 421 3.93 2.57 3.86
N MET A 422 5.21 2.53 4.20
CA MET A 422 6.07 3.71 4.33
C MET A 422 6.68 4.05 2.98
N HIS A 423 6.49 5.27 2.51
CA HIS A 423 7.06 5.75 1.25
C HIS A 423 8.59 5.78 1.28
N LEU A 424 9.24 5.38 0.20
CA LEU A 424 10.69 5.20 0.10
C LEU A 424 11.43 6.41 -0.50
N SER A 425 10.74 7.47 -0.94
CA SER A 425 11.41 8.55 -1.68
C SER A 425 12.45 9.33 -0.87
N GLY A 426 13.50 9.75 -1.59
CA GLY A 426 14.68 10.44 -1.11
C GLY A 426 14.54 11.86 -0.55
N THR A 427 13.33 12.34 -0.25
CA THR A 427 13.13 13.68 0.31
C THR A 427 11.94 13.67 1.28
N GLY A 428 12.23 13.44 2.58
CA GLY A 428 11.32 13.81 3.67
C GLY A 428 10.76 12.65 4.51
N GLY A 429 11.35 12.49 5.70
CA GLY A 429 10.63 12.11 6.94
C GLY A 429 9.77 10.84 6.94
N GLY A 430 10.39 9.65 6.95
CA GLY A 430 9.66 8.41 7.22
C GLY A 430 10.52 7.15 7.17
N GLY A 431 11.42 6.94 8.15
CA GLY A 431 12.07 5.63 8.41
C GLY A 431 13.02 5.05 7.35
N GLY A 432 13.05 5.59 6.12
CA GLY A 432 14.08 5.37 5.11
C GLY A 432 15.10 6.52 5.15
N ARG A 433 16.39 6.21 5.04
CA ARG A 433 17.41 7.24 4.88
C ARG A 433 17.19 7.86 3.50
N ALA A 434 16.94 9.17 3.45
CA ALA A 434 16.83 9.92 2.20
C ALA A 434 17.97 9.51 1.25
N VAL A 435 17.62 9.12 0.03
CA VAL A 435 18.53 8.91 -1.10
C VAL A 435 19.42 10.16 -1.22
N ALA A 436 20.64 10.08 -0.71
CA ALA A 436 21.52 11.23 -0.58
C ALA A 436 21.83 11.79 -1.98
N THR A 437 21.68 13.12 -2.12
CA THR A 437 21.85 13.81 -3.40
C THR A 437 23.25 13.70 -3.99
N ARG A 438 24.28 13.45 -3.16
CA ARG A 438 25.62 12.99 -3.56
C ARG A 438 26.26 12.16 -2.46
N LYS A 439 26.83 11.00 -2.81
CA LYS A 439 27.61 10.13 -1.92
C LYS A 439 28.82 9.60 -2.67
N ALA A 440 30.02 9.80 -2.15
CA ALA A 440 31.23 9.24 -2.74
C ALA A 440 31.29 7.72 -2.54
N LEU A 441 31.82 6.99 -3.52
CA LEU A 441 31.96 5.53 -3.43
C LEU A 441 32.76 5.07 -2.20
N SER A 442 33.77 5.83 -1.76
CA SER A 442 34.53 5.54 -0.54
C SER A 442 33.68 5.50 0.73
N ASP A 443 32.54 6.20 0.75
CA ASP A 443 31.61 6.23 1.87
C ASP A 443 30.44 5.24 1.75
N SER A 444 30.39 4.50 0.64
CA SER A 444 29.25 3.67 0.25
C SER A 444 29.37 2.21 0.71
N VAL A 445 28.22 1.64 1.06
CA VAL A 445 28.01 0.20 1.26
C VAL A 445 27.61 -0.39 -0.08
N VAL A 446 28.48 -1.23 -0.62
CA VAL A 446 28.34 -1.85 -1.95
C VAL A 446 27.85 -3.28 -1.81
N GLY A 447 26.65 -3.55 -2.28
CA GLY A 447 26.15 -4.91 -2.52
C GLY A 447 26.74 -5.49 -3.80
N PHE A 448 26.90 -6.80 -3.85
CA PHE A 448 27.23 -7.52 -5.08
C PHE A 448 26.86 -8.99 -4.94
N GLU A 449 26.70 -9.69 -6.07
CA GLU A 449 26.46 -11.13 -6.06
C GLU A 449 27.55 -11.88 -6.81
N PHE A 450 27.93 -13.04 -6.26
CA PHE A 450 28.79 -13.97 -6.97
C PHE A 450 27.93 -14.85 -7.86
N GLY A 451 27.87 -14.52 -9.14
CA GLY A 451 27.11 -15.27 -10.12
C GLY A 451 27.54 -16.73 -10.28
N TYR A 452 26.88 -17.41 -11.22
CA TYR A 452 27.07 -18.84 -11.43
C TYR A 452 28.32 -19.21 -12.23
N ALA A 453 29.09 -18.24 -12.74
CA ALA A 453 30.27 -18.51 -13.55
C ALA A 453 31.32 -19.33 -12.77
N LYS A 454 31.68 -20.51 -13.30
CA LYS A 454 32.69 -21.41 -12.72
C LYS A 454 33.95 -21.55 -13.58
N SER A 455 34.00 -20.88 -14.74
CA SER A 455 35.24 -20.80 -15.52
C SER A 455 36.28 -19.97 -14.78
N GLU A 456 37.56 -20.29 -14.98
CA GLU A 456 38.66 -19.53 -14.37
C GLU A 456 38.58 -18.04 -14.73
N GLU A 457 38.26 -17.74 -16.00
CA GLU A 457 38.04 -16.38 -16.47
C GLU A 457 36.90 -15.68 -15.71
N GLY A 458 35.72 -16.31 -15.59
CA GLY A 458 34.58 -15.73 -14.89
C GLY A 458 34.86 -15.51 -13.39
N VAL A 459 35.52 -16.46 -12.74
CA VAL A 459 35.95 -16.33 -11.34
C VAL A 459 36.94 -15.18 -11.17
N ASN A 460 37.89 -15.02 -12.09
CA ASN A 460 38.86 -13.91 -12.08
C ASN A 460 38.18 -12.55 -12.31
N LEU A 461 37.15 -12.48 -13.15
CA LEU A 461 36.36 -11.27 -13.36
C LEU A 461 35.62 -10.86 -12.08
N MET A 462 34.87 -11.78 -11.48
CA MET A 462 34.08 -11.52 -10.26
C MET A 462 34.98 -11.15 -9.07
N THR A 463 36.01 -11.94 -8.78
CA THR A 463 36.94 -11.65 -7.67
C THR A 463 37.77 -10.40 -7.94
N GLY A 464 38.11 -10.13 -9.20
CA GLY A 464 38.78 -8.91 -9.64
C GLY A 464 37.96 -7.65 -9.36
N ALA A 465 36.64 -7.68 -9.56
CA ALA A 465 35.74 -6.57 -9.27
C ALA A 465 35.73 -6.23 -7.77
N VAL A 466 35.55 -7.24 -6.91
CA VAL A 466 35.60 -7.07 -5.45
C VAL A 466 36.96 -6.56 -5.01
N ARG A 467 38.06 -7.09 -5.57
CA ARG A 467 39.43 -6.61 -5.30
C ARG A 467 39.59 -5.13 -5.63
N ARG A 468 39.02 -4.65 -6.74
CA ARG A 468 39.07 -3.23 -7.13
C ARG A 468 38.29 -2.34 -6.14
N LEU A 469 37.10 -2.75 -5.71
CA LEU A 469 36.31 -2.03 -4.70
C LEU A 469 37.03 -1.94 -3.35
N LEU A 470 37.61 -3.05 -2.89
CA LEU A 470 38.39 -3.06 -1.64
C LEU A 470 39.61 -2.13 -1.72
N ARG A 471 40.30 -2.09 -2.86
CA ARG A 471 41.43 -1.18 -3.08
C ARG A 471 41.01 0.28 -3.22
N HIS A 472 39.80 0.55 -3.72
CA HIS A 472 39.23 1.89 -3.78
C HIS A 472 38.89 2.45 -2.38
N GLY A 473 38.69 1.57 -1.39
CA GLY A 473 38.40 1.97 -0.01
C GLY A 473 36.92 2.29 0.22
N VAL A 474 36.02 1.49 -0.34
CA VAL A 474 34.58 1.56 -0.01
C VAL A 474 34.34 1.30 1.48
N ARG A 475 33.27 1.87 2.04
CA ARG A 475 32.94 1.73 3.46
C ARG A 475 32.74 0.28 3.87
N ALA A 476 32.00 -0.48 3.05
CA ALA A 476 31.74 -1.89 3.27
C ALA A 476 31.27 -2.57 1.99
N THR A 477 31.48 -3.88 1.90
CA THR A 477 30.91 -4.74 0.86
C THR A 477 29.95 -5.76 1.46
N ARG A 478 28.91 -6.18 0.72
CA ARG A 478 27.94 -7.22 1.09
C ARG A 478 27.65 -8.11 -0.10
N SER A 479 27.54 -9.41 0.12
CA SER A 479 26.91 -10.35 -0.80
C SER A 479 25.79 -11.02 -0.02
N LEU A 480 24.55 -10.70 -0.39
CA LEU A 480 23.33 -11.16 0.29
C LEU A 480 22.62 -12.26 -0.49
N GLU A 481 22.89 -12.40 -1.79
CA GLU A 481 22.44 -13.50 -2.66
C GLU A 481 20.90 -13.62 -2.72
N SER A 482 20.25 -12.48 -2.95
CA SER A 482 18.80 -12.30 -3.18
C SER A 482 18.64 -11.02 -4.00
N GLU A 483 18.56 -11.16 -5.32
CA GLU A 483 18.70 -10.06 -6.26
C GLU A 483 17.56 -9.04 -6.12
N VAL A 484 16.38 -9.54 -5.71
CA VAL A 484 15.20 -8.72 -5.44
C VAL A 484 15.41 -7.90 -4.16
N LEU A 485 15.84 -8.53 -3.06
CA LEU A 485 16.05 -7.85 -1.78
C LEU A 485 17.22 -6.89 -1.81
N ASP A 486 18.30 -7.22 -2.50
CA ASP A 486 19.44 -6.34 -2.68
C ASP A 486 19.02 -4.99 -3.28
N ARG A 487 18.19 -5.00 -4.31
CA ARG A 487 17.66 -3.77 -4.92
C ARG A 487 16.63 -3.09 -4.04
N CYS A 488 15.77 -3.83 -3.34
CA CYS A 488 14.87 -3.25 -2.33
C CYS A 488 15.64 -2.58 -1.17
N TYR A 489 16.83 -3.07 -0.85
CA TYR A 489 17.72 -2.48 0.13
C TYR A 489 18.43 -1.24 -0.39
N VAL A 490 18.72 -1.14 -1.69
CA VAL A 490 19.10 0.14 -2.32
C VAL A 490 17.92 1.13 -2.26
N ALA A 491 16.72 0.69 -2.65
CA ALA A 491 15.51 1.50 -2.63
C ALA A 491 15.16 2.05 -1.23
N SER A 492 15.53 1.33 -0.17
CA SER A 492 15.32 1.77 1.21
C SER A 492 16.56 2.42 1.87
N GLY A 493 17.65 2.61 1.13
CA GLY A 493 18.87 3.27 1.58
C GLY A 493 19.72 2.45 2.58
N ARG A 494 19.56 1.13 2.61
CA ARG A 494 20.36 0.18 3.41
C ARG A 494 21.62 -0.27 2.69
N LEU A 495 21.55 -0.38 1.37
CA LEU A 495 22.68 -0.42 0.46
C LEU A 495 22.70 0.88 -0.33
N ASP A 496 23.88 1.32 -0.76
CA ASP A 496 23.98 2.53 -1.59
C ASP A 496 24.03 2.18 -3.08
N VAL A 497 24.61 1.03 -3.41
CA VAL A 497 24.72 0.51 -4.77
C VAL A 497 24.85 -1.00 -4.72
N VAL A 498 24.23 -1.70 -5.66
CA VAL A 498 24.39 -3.13 -5.90
C VAL A 498 24.66 -3.41 -7.37
N TYR A 499 25.50 -4.40 -7.66
CA TYR A 499 25.75 -4.86 -9.02
C TYR A 499 25.76 -6.39 -9.10
N ALA A 500 25.40 -6.92 -10.27
CA ALA A 500 25.46 -8.34 -10.59
C ALA A 500 25.78 -8.54 -12.08
N GLY A 501 26.21 -9.76 -12.46
CA GLY A 501 26.48 -10.09 -13.86
C GLY A 501 27.87 -9.71 -14.36
N VAL A 502 28.91 -9.76 -13.52
CA VAL A 502 30.27 -9.31 -13.90
C VAL A 502 30.90 -10.23 -14.95
N ALA A 503 30.55 -11.51 -14.96
CA ALA A 503 31.01 -12.49 -15.94
C ALA A 503 29.91 -12.82 -16.98
N ASP A 504 29.00 -11.87 -17.23
CA ASP A 504 27.90 -11.97 -18.21
C ASP A 504 26.92 -13.12 -17.93
N GLU A 505 26.75 -13.49 -16.65
CA GLU A 505 26.00 -14.68 -16.23
C GLU A 505 24.48 -14.66 -16.47
N GLY A 506 23.85 -13.54 -16.86
CA GLY A 506 22.44 -13.56 -17.26
C GLY A 506 21.46 -13.66 -16.09
N TRP A 507 20.71 -12.60 -15.80
CA TRP A 507 19.62 -12.68 -14.83
C TRP A 507 18.29 -12.83 -15.56
N LYS A 508 17.37 -13.58 -14.95
CA LYS A 508 16.08 -13.89 -15.53
C LYS A 508 15.07 -12.82 -15.14
N PRO A 509 13.98 -12.64 -15.89
CA PRO A 509 13.05 -11.54 -15.65
C PRO A 509 12.46 -11.52 -14.23
N TRP A 510 12.30 -12.69 -13.60
CA TRP A 510 11.71 -12.82 -12.26
C TRP A 510 12.63 -12.33 -11.14
N ASP A 511 13.95 -12.38 -11.34
CA ASP A 511 14.96 -11.93 -10.37
C ASP A 511 14.96 -10.40 -10.20
N TYR A 512 14.42 -9.65 -11.19
CA TYR A 512 14.51 -8.19 -11.17
C TYR A 512 13.25 -7.43 -11.56
N CYS A 513 12.25 -8.02 -12.22
CA CYS A 513 11.09 -7.24 -12.68
C CYS A 513 10.38 -6.49 -11.55
N ALA A 514 10.16 -7.13 -10.39
CA ALA A 514 9.48 -6.51 -9.27
C ALA A 514 10.35 -5.42 -8.62
N SER A 515 11.58 -5.77 -8.25
CA SER A 515 12.51 -4.88 -7.56
C SER A 515 12.94 -3.69 -8.42
N LEU A 516 12.89 -3.82 -9.75
CA LEU A 516 13.11 -2.74 -10.70
C LEU A 516 12.07 -1.64 -10.60
N VAL A 517 10.78 -2.01 -10.54
CA VAL A 517 9.71 -1.02 -10.35
C VAL A 517 9.88 -0.35 -8.98
N VAL A 518 10.20 -1.13 -7.94
CA VAL A 518 10.46 -0.61 -6.59
C VAL A 518 11.62 0.39 -6.57
N ALA A 519 12.76 0.04 -7.15
CA ALA A 519 13.94 0.91 -7.16
C ALA A 519 13.71 2.18 -7.98
N ASN A 520 13.09 2.06 -9.17
CA ASN A 520 12.80 3.22 -10.02
C ASN A 520 11.85 4.19 -9.33
N GLU A 521 10.79 3.68 -8.71
CA GLU A 521 9.80 4.51 -8.01
C GLU A 521 10.32 5.06 -6.66
N ALA A 522 11.37 4.48 -6.10
CA ALA A 522 12.12 5.04 -4.97
C ALA A 522 13.10 6.16 -5.39
N GLY A 523 13.31 6.36 -6.69
CA GLY A 523 14.24 7.35 -7.25
C GLY A 523 15.67 6.85 -7.43
N CYS A 524 15.90 5.53 -7.37
CA CYS A 524 17.20 4.94 -7.66
C CYS A 524 17.54 5.04 -9.15
N THR A 525 18.84 5.02 -9.44
CA THR A 525 19.36 4.93 -10.81
C THR A 525 19.79 3.51 -11.10
N MET A 526 19.46 3.01 -12.28
CA MET A 526 19.86 1.67 -12.71
C MET A 526 20.27 1.68 -14.19
N THR A 527 21.28 0.87 -14.52
CA THR A 527 21.79 0.70 -15.89
C THR A 527 22.44 -0.68 -16.06
N HIS A 528 22.83 -1.02 -17.28
CA HIS A 528 23.66 -2.18 -17.56
C HIS A 528 25.06 -1.98 -17.00
N LEU A 529 25.56 -2.98 -16.28
CA LEU A 529 26.93 -2.92 -15.76
C LEU A 529 27.93 -2.97 -16.93
N ILE A 530 27.82 -3.98 -17.78
CA ILE A 530 28.62 -4.14 -19.01
C ILE A 530 27.84 -3.54 -20.18
N SER A 531 28.41 -2.51 -20.82
CA SER A 531 27.84 -1.93 -22.05
C SER A 531 27.90 -2.95 -23.17
N ARG A 532 26.78 -3.17 -23.89
CA ARG A 532 26.79 -4.04 -25.07
C ARG A 532 27.59 -3.38 -26.18
N LEU A 533 28.69 -4.03 -26.60
CA LEU A 533 29.43 -3.62 -27.79
C LEU A 533 28.46 -3.56 -28.99
N GLY A 534 28.11 -2.34 -29.42
CA GLY A 534 27.37 -2.08 -30.65
C GLY A 534 25.86 -1.81 -30.55
N GLU A 535 25.24 -1.84 -29.37
CA GLU A 535 23.79 -1.54 -29.22
C GLU A 535 23.50 -0.28 -28.39
N ASP A 536 24.49 0.29 -27.71
CA ASP A 536 24.41 1.67 -27.20
C ASP A 536 24.55 2.61 -28.41
N LEU A 537 23.47 2.73 -29.19
CA LEU A 537 23.30 3.80 -30.16
C LEU A 537 23.43 5.13 -29.42
N VAL A 538 24.62 5.72 -29.52
CA VAL A 538 24.82 7.10 -29.93
C VAL A 538 23.68 8.03 -29.49
N ASP A 539 23.80 8.64 -28.31
CA ASP A 539 23.41 10.05 -28.24
C ASP A 539 24.67 10.84 -28.60
N GLY A 540 24.60 11.57 -29.72
CA GLY A 540 25.76 12.08 -30.44
C GLY A 540 26.81 12.75 -29.55
N GLY A 541 27.92 12.04 -29.29
CA GLY A 541 29.19 12.63 -28.86
C GLY A 541 29.22 13.43 -27.55
N SER A 542 28.19 13.43 -26.71
CA SER A 542 28.13 14.27 -25.49
C SER A 542 28.50 13.56 -24.18
N GLY A 543 28.47 12.22 -24.14
CA GLY A 543 28.81 11.46 -22.93
C GLY A 543 27.79 11.59 -21.78
N GLU A 544 26.59 12.13 -22.02
CA GLU A 544 25.52 12.17 -21.02
C GLU A 544 24.68 10.87 -21.05
N ILE A 545 24.58 10.19 -19.91
CA ILE A 545 23.64 9.08 -19.70
C ILE A 545 22.23 9.66 -19.66
N ARG A 546 21.37 9.26 -20.60
CA ARG A 546 19.93 9.54 -20.51
C ARG A 546 19.39 9.01 -19.18
N ARG A 547 18.77 9.89 -18.38
CA ARG A 547 17.94 9.49 -17.25
C ARG A 547 16.73 8.72 -17.78
N GLY A 548 16.74 7.41 -17.63
CA GLY A 548 15.66 6.52 -18.05
C GLY A 548 16.23 5.19 -18.51
N TYR A 549 16.20 4.20 -17.63
CA TYR A 549 16.51 2.81 -17.96
C TYR A 549 15.57 2.34 -19.08
N GLU A 550 16.12 1.90 -20.21
CA GLU A 550 15.34 1.11 -21.17
C GLU A 550 15.21 -0.30 -20.60
N PHE A 551 13.99 -0.71 -20.29
CA PHE A 551 13.76 -2.03 -19.71
C PHE A 551 14.02 -3.12 -20.74
N ILE A 552 15.24 -3.67 -20.69
CA ILE A 552 15.58 -4.89 -21.41
C ILE A 552 15.31 -6.08 -20.49
N LEU A 553 14.28 -6.84 -20.88
CA LEU A 553 13.78 -8.04 -20.20
C LEU A 553 14.79 -9.19 -20.07
N LEU A 554 15.93 -9.08 -20.74
CA LEU A 554 17.03 -10.03 -20.67
C LEU A 554 18.31 -9.25 -20.47
N THR A 555 18.51 -8.74 -19.25
CA THR A 555 19.78 -8.14 -18.87
C THR A 555 20.75 -9.22 -18.40
N ARG A 556 21.98 -9.17 -18.92
CA ARG A 556 23.04 -10.06 -18.45
C ARG A 556 23.85 -9.50 -17.31
N SER A 557 23.79 -8.19 -17.13
CA SER A 557 24.52 -7.48 -16.09
C SER A 557 23.79 -6.19 -15.73
N VAL A 558 23.80 -5.84 -14.46
CA VAL A 558 23.00 -4.75 -13.93
C VAL A 558 23.72 -4.09 -12.76
N ILE A 559 23.52 -2.78 -12.64
CA ILE A 559 23.94 -2.00 -11.49
C ILE A 559 22.82 -1.04 -11.12
N CYS A 560 22.47 -1.01 -9.83
CA CYS A 560 21.43 -0.16 -9.25
C CYS A 560 22.01 0.59 -8.07
N GLY A 561 21.82 1.91 -7.99
CA GLY A 561 22.33 2.73 -6.90
C GLY A 561 21.42 3.90 -6.57
N VAL A 562 21.69 4.51 -5.43
CA VAL A 562 20.89 5.64 -4.92
C VAL A 562 20.92 6.85 -5.86
N ASN A 563 21.97 7.06 -6.64
CA ASN A 563 22.02 8.11 -7.65
C ASN A 563 22.94 7.74 -8.83
N ALA A 564 22.84 8.49 -9.92
CA ALA A 564 23.58 8.23 -11.15
C ALA A 564 25.11 8.36 -11.00
N ASP A 565 25.58 9.36 -10.24
CA ASP A 565 27.01 9.60 -10.03
C ASP A 565 27.67 8.40 -9.35
N LEU A 566 27.04 7.87 -8.29
CA LEU A 566 27.52 6.69 -7.57
C LEU A 566 27.47 5.44 -8.44
N VAL A 567 26.42 5.27 -9.25
CA VAL A 567 26.31 4.14 -10.19
C VAL A 567 27.47 4.14 -11.18
N GLU A 568 27.79 5.29 -11.78
CA GLU A 568 28.86 5.40 -12.77
C GLU A 568 30.26 5.29 -12.14
N GLU A 569 30.50 5.90 -10.98
CA GLU A 569 31.75 5.73 -10.24
C GLU A 569 31.99 4.26 -9.89
N THR A 570 30.96 3.59 -9.35
CA THR A 570 31.01 2.17 -8.99
C THR A 570 31.24 1.29 -10.22
N ARG A 571 30.54 1.55 -11.32
CA ARG A 571 30.71 0.82 -12.59
C ARG A 571 32.14 0.90 -13.10
N ARG A 572 32.77 2.08 -13.09
CA ARG A 572 34.17 2.24 -13.52
C ARG A 572 35.14 1.45 -12.64
N VAL A 573 34.97 1.49 -11.32
CA VAL A 573 35.81 0.73 -10.39
C VAL A 573 35.60 -0.77 -10.57
N VAL A 574 34.35 -1.23 -10.66
CA VAL A 574 33.99 -2.64 -10.86
C VAL A 574 34.56 -3.16 -12.16
N LEU A 575 34.55 -2.40 -13.26
CA LEU A 575 35.08 -2.81 -14.56
C LEU A 575 36.58 -2.54 -14.75
N GLY A 576 37.21 -1.75 -13.87
CA GLY A 576 38.61 -1.34 -14.02
C GLY A 576 38.85 -0.32 -15.15
N LEU A 577 37.85 0.52 -15.44
CA LEU A 577 37.95 1.59 -16.44
C LEU A 577 38.76 2.77 -15.87
N SER A 578 39.50 3.48 -16.72
CA SER A 578 40.30 4.64 -16.31
C SER A 578 39.42 5.80 -15.81
N MET A 579 39.72 6.33 -14.62
CA MET A 579 39.08 7.55 -14.10
C MET A 579 39.61 8.76 -14.90
N GLY A 580 38.84 9.23 -15.89
CA GLY A 580 39.09 10.54 -16.50
C GLY A 580 38.85 11.66 -15.47
N PRO A 581 39.40 12.87 -15.68
CA PRO A 581 39.15 14.01 -14.79
C PRO A 581 37.63 14.30 -14.73
N MET A 582 37.06 14.35 -13.52
CA MET A 582 35.67 14.74 -13.32
C MET A 582 35.50 16.22 -13.71
N ALA A 583 34.54 16.51 -14.59
CA ALA A 583 34.21 17.85 -15.08
C ALA A 583 33.34 18.63 -14.08
#